data_AF-A0A935Y525-F1
#
_entry.id   AF-A0A935Y525-F1
#
_cell.length_a   1.000
_cell.length_b   1.000
_cell.length_c   1.000
_cell.angle_alpha   90.00
_cell.angle_beta   90.00
_cell.angle_gamma   90.00
#
_symmetry.space_group_name_H-M   'P 1'
#
loop_
_entity.id
_entity.type
_entity.pdbx_description
1 polymer ?
#
loop_
_entity_poly.entity_id
_entity_poly.type
_entity_poly.pdbx_seq_one_letter_code
_entity_poly.pdbx_strand_id
1 'polypeptide(L)'
;MVSRKCKESFSGASYNLYRALKESKNSITVKLVILLGSVDPIRGLLHNMGIDSTARRKDGGLLIPKWPSIVLGTPELTAMEMTGAYTTFANNGVYTKPYFVSRIEDKMEK
;
A
#
# COMPACT_ATOMS: atom_id res chain seq x y z
N MET A 1 29.48 -7.68 15.36
CA MET A 1 28.94 -6.48 14.69
C MET A 1 27.42 -6.64 14.61
N VAL A 2 26.69 -5.58 14.92
CA VAL A 2 25.27 -5.50 15.31
C VAL A 2 24.32 -5.68 14.11
N SER A 3 23.22 -6.45 14.26
CA SER A 3 21.84 -5.93 14.30
C SER A 3 20.77 -7.03 14.21
N ARG A 4 19.71 -6.89 15.02
CA ARG A 4 18.59 -7.82 15.22
C ARG A 4 17.47 -7.58 14.20
N LYS A 5 16.82 -8.65 13.70
CA LYS A 5 15.35 -8.89 13.81
C LYS A 5 14.89 -9.96 12.81
N CYS A 6 14.57 -11.13 13.35
CA CYS A 6 13.24 -11.76 13.26
C CYS A 6 13.36 -13.09 14.02
N LYS A 7 12.62 -13.26 15.11
CA LYS A 7 12.54 -14.57 15.79
C LYS A 7 11.87 -15.54 14.82
N GLU A 8 12.67 -16.36 14.15
CA GLU A 8 12.20 -17.52 13.38
C GLU A 8 11.72 -18.58 14.37
N SER A 9 10.51 -18.38 14.88
CA SER A 9 9.78 -19.39 15.62
C SER A 9 8.45 -19.55 14.90
N PHE A 10 8.36 -20.56 14.04
CA PHE A 10 7.09 -20.96 13.44
C PHE A 10 6.23 -21.59 14.54
N SER A 11 5.41 -20.76 15.18
CA SER A 11 4.61 -21.14 16.35
C SER A 11 3.60 -22.26 16.08
N GLY A 12 3.33 -22.64 14.82
CA GLY A 12 2.31 -23.64 14.44
C GLY A 12 0.87 -23.26 14.82
N ALA A 13 0.68 -22.18 15.59
CA ALA A 13 -0.59 -21.69 16.04
C ALA A 13 -1.41 -21.15 14.86
N SER A 14 -2.71 -21.44 14.85
CA SER A 14 -3.64 -20.83 13.91
C SER A 14 -3.68 -19.32 14.14
N TYR A 15 -3.24 -18.56 13.13
CA TYR A 15 -3.37 -17.11 13.10
C TYR A 15 -4.67 -16.74 12.39
N ASN A 16 -5.48 -15.87 13.01
CA ASN A 16 -6.51 -15.16 12.28
C ASN A 16 -5.90 -14.01 11.47
N LEU A 17 -6.62 -13.53 10.44
CA LEU A 17 -6.12 -12.48 9.56
C LEU A 17 -5.79 -11.18 10.31
N TYR A 18 -6.60 -10.86 11.32
CA TYR A 18 -6.40 -9.70 12.19
C TYR A 18 -5.05 -9.73 12.92
N ARG A 19 -4.71 -10.86 13.56
CA ARG A 19 -3.46 -11.03 14.29
C ARG A 19 -2.27 -11.12 13.35
N ALA A 20 -2.42 -11.78 12.21
CA ALA A 20 -1.39 -11.83 11.18
C ALA A 20 -1.00 -10.45 10.68
N LEU A 21 -1.99 -9.58 10.44
CA LEU A 21 -1.78 -8.18 10.06
C LEU A 21 -1.16 -7.37 11.21
N LYS A 22 -1.69 -7.50 12.43
CA LYS A 22 -1.16 -6.82 13.63
C LYS A 22 0.32 -7.14 13.88
N GLU A 23 0.71 -8.40 13.68
CA GLU A 23 2.10 -8.84 13.87
C GLU A 23 2.97 -8.67 12.61
N SER A 24 2.43 -8.09 11.53
CA SER A 24 3.12 -7.86 10.26
C SER A 24 3.84 -9.13 9.73
N LYS A 25 3.13 -10.27 9.73
CA LYS A 25 3.69 -11.56 9.34
C LYS A 25 3.72 -11.72 7.82
N ASN A 26 4.85 -11.37 7.21
CA ASN A 26 5.07 -11.49 5.76
C ASN A 26 4.71 -12.87 5.18
N SER A 27 5.04 -13.96 5.88
CA SER A 27 4.74 -15.33 5.41
C SER A 27 3.25 -15.59 5.22
N ILE A 28 2.40 -14.98 6.06
CA ILE A 28 0.94 -15.09 5.94
C ILE A 28 0.46 -14.24 4.77
N THR A 29 0.98 -13.01 4.62
CA THR A 29 0.65 -12.13 3.49
C THR A 29 1.02 -12.75 2.14
N VAL A 30 2.21 -13.36 2.03
CA VAL A 30 2.63 -14.10 0.82
C VAL A 30 1.68 -15.27 0.54
N LYS A 31 1.29 -16.01 1.58
CA LYS A 31 0.33 -17.12 1.44
C LYS A 31 -1.04 -16.65 0.95
N LEU A 32 -1.51 -15.47 1.39
CA LEU A 32 -2.76 -14.87 0.87
C LEU A 32 -2.67 -14.58 -0.63
N VAL A 33 -1.55 -14.05 -1.11
CA VAL A 33 -1.36 -13.81 -2.55
C VAL A 33 -1.34 -15.11 -3.34
N ILE A 34 -0.66 -16.13 -2.83
CA ILE A 34 -0.65 -17.46 -3.46
C ILE A 34 -2.08 -18.01 -3.55
N LEU A 35 -2.90 -17.83 -2.50
CA LEU A 35 -4.30 -18.25 -2.50
C LEU A 35 -5.17 -17.45 -3.48
N LEU A 36 -4.90 -16.16 -3.65
CA LEU A 36 -5.55 -15.32 -4.65
C LEU A 36 -5.16 -15.69 -6.09
N GLY A 37 -4.03 -16.37 -6.28
CA GLY A 37 -3.52 -16.82 -7.58
C GLY A 37 -2.97 -15.72 -8.48
N SER A 38 -3.31 -14.45 -8.24
CA SER A 38 -2.79 -13.29 -8.97
C SER A 38 -2.64 -12.06 -8.08
N VAL A 39 -1.82 -11.10 -8.52
CA VAL A 39 -1.66 -9.80 -7.87
C VAL A 39 -2.60 -8.74 -8.43
N ASP A 40 -3.36 -9.06 -9.48
CA ASP A 40 -4.32 -8.16 -10.12
C ASP A 40 -5.37 -7.58 -9.16
N PRO A 41 -5.99 -8.34 -8.23
CA PRO A 41 -6.92 -7.74 -7.27
C PRO A 41 -6.24 -6.71 -6.36
N ILE A 42 -4.98 -6.93 -5.99
CA ILE A 42 -4.20 -6.00 -5.18
C ILE A 42 -3.90 -4.73 -5.99
N ARG A 43 -3.53 -4.88 -7.26
CA ARG A 43 -3.29 -3.76 -8.18
C ARG A 43 -4.56 -2.94 -8.43
N GLY A 44 -5.70 -3.60 -8.59
CA GLY A 44 -7.00 -2.93 -8.76
C GLY A 44 -7.40 -2.16 -7.51
N LEU A 45 -7.19 -2.75 -6.32
CA LEU A 45 -7.44 -2.06 -5.06
C LEU A 45 -6.56 -0.80 -4.91
N LEU A 46 -5.27 -0.90 -5.22
CA LEU A 46 -4.34 0.23 -5.18
C LEU A 46 -4.77 1.33 -6.16
N HIS A 47 -5.21 0.96 -7.37
CA HIS A 47 -5.74 1.90 -8.35
C HIS A 47 -6.97 2.65 -7.83
N ASN A 48 -7.90 1.96 -7.17
CA ASN A 48 -9.08 2.58 -6.56
C ASN A 48 -8.71 3.50 -5.37
N MET A 49 -7.57 3.25 -4.71
CA MET A 49 -7.02 4.09 -3.64
C MET A 49 -6.18 5.27 -4.15
N GLY A 50 -6.19 5.52 -5.47
CA GLY A 50 -5.47 6.62 -6.09
C GLY A 50 -3.99 6.36 -6.36
N ILE A 51 -3.50 5.14 -6.17
CA ILE A 51 -2.15 4.73 -6.57
C ILE A 51 -2.25 4.12 -7.96
N ASP A 52 -1.78 4.84 -8.97
CA ASP A 52 -1.88 4.39 -10.35
C ASP A 52 -1.08 3.10 -10.57
N SER A 53 -1.81 2.00 -10.82
CA SER A 53 -1.22 0.69 -11.10
C SER A 53 -0.40 0.65 -12.40
N THR A 54 -0.60 1.61 -13.30
CA THR A 54 0.11 1.74 -14.58
C THR A 54 1.29 2.71 -14.51
N ALA A 55 1.41 3.46 -13.41
CA ALA A 55 2.51 4.40 -13.21
C ALA A 55 3.85 3.66 -13.37
N ARG A 56 4.78 4.34 -14.04
CA ARG A 56 6.14 3.85 -14.23
C ARG A 56 7.08 4.63 -13.35
N ARG A 57 8.04 3.92 -12.76
CA ARG A 57 9.19 4.52 -12.10
C ARG A 57 10.07 5.20 -13.15
N LYS A 58 10.97 6.07 -12.67
CA LYS A 58 11.95 6.80 -13.51
C LYS A 58 12.93 5.88 -14.26
N ASP A 59 13.05 4.64 -13.82
CA ASP A 59 13.87 3.58 -14.40
C ASP A 59 13.16 2.77 -15.51
N GLY A 60 11.89 3.10 -15.83
CA GLY A 60 11.08 2.41 -16.83
C GLY A 60 10.36 1.17 -16.33
N GLY A 61 10.58 0.77 -15.07
CA GLY A 61 9.84 -0.30 -14.40
C GLY A 61 8.42 0.13 -14.01
N LEU A 62 7.52 -0.85 -13.81
CA LEU A 62 6.22 -0.57 -13.21
C LEU A 62 6.40 -0.17 -11.74
N LEU A 63 5.74 0.91 -11.31
CA LEU A 63 5.72 1.37 -9.92
C LEU A 63 5.24 0.25 -8.99
N ILE A 64 4.17 -0.41 -9.41
CA ILE A 64 3.64 -1.61 -8.79
C ILE A 64 4.04 -2.81 -9.66
N PRO A 65 4.94 -3.70 -9.21
CA PRO A 65 5.30 -4.89 -9.98
C PRO A 65 4.13 -5.88 -10.06
N LYS A 66 4.11 -6.71 -11.11
CA LYS A 66 3.15 -7.83 -11.25
C LYS A 66 3.61 -9.12 -10.54
N TRP A 67 4.62 -8.99 -9.68
CA TRP A 67 5.24 -10.10 -8.96
C TRP A 67 4.74 -10.15 -7.51
N PRO A 68 4.70 -11.33 -6.88
CA PRO A 68 4.24 -11.47 -5.49
C PRO A 68 5.11 -10.71 -4.48
N SER A 69 6.31 -10.26 -4.86
CA SER A 69 7.17 -9.40 -4.05
C SER A 69 6.53 -8.08 -3.63
N ILE A 70 5.47 -7.62 -4.31
CA ILE A 70 4.70 -6.42 -3.97
C ILE A 70 4.27 -6.40 -2.49
N VAL A 71 3.90 -7.55 -1.93
CA VAL A 71 3.36 -7.63 -0.56
C VAL A 71 4.40 -7.50 0.54
N LEU A 72 5.67 -7.40 0.15
CA LEU A 72 6.78 -7.14 1.06
C LEU A 72 7.13 -5.64 1.15
N GLY A 73 6.39 -4.76 0.46
CA GLY A 73 6.64 -3.32 0.50
C GLY A 73 7.72 -2.84 -0.48
N THR A 74 7.86 -3.51 -1.64
CA THR A 74 8.77 -3.10 -2.72
C THR A 74 8.38 -1.86 -3.55
N PRO A 75 7.11 -1.40 -3.64
CA PRO A 75 6.80 -0.20 -4.41
C PRO A 75 7.33 1.07 -3.70
N GLU A 76 8.01 1.93 -4.45
CA GLU A 76 8.35 3.28 -3.99
C GLU A 76 7.10 4.16 -4.12
N LEU A 77 6.54 4.59 -3.00
CA LEU A 77 5.38 5.49 -2.96
C LEU A 77 5.77 6.78 -2.25
N THR A 78 5.21 7.90 -2.70
CA THR A 78 5.36 9.17 -2.01
C THR A 78 4.50 9.20 -0.74
N ALA A 79 4.90 10.01 0.24
CA ALA A 79 4.14 10.17 1.48
C ALA A 79 2.70 10.66 1.22
N MET A 80 2.51 11.47 0.18
CA MET A 80 1.20 11.98 -0.22
C MET A 80 0.29 10.88 -0.79
N GLU A 81 0.82 10.00 -1.64
CA GLU A 81 0.09 8.84 -2.17
C GLU A 81 -0.28 7.87 -1.05
N MET A 82 0.64 7.60 -0.13
CA MET A 82 0.36 6.75 1.03
C MET A 82 -0.73 7.37 1.91
N THR A 83 -0.63 8.66 2.23
CA THR A 83 -1.65 9.34 3.04
C THR A 83 -3.03 9.34 2.36
N GLY A 84 -3.07 9.61 1.05
CA GLY A 84 -4.31 9.53 0.27
C GLY A 84 -4.93 8.13 0.25
N ALA A 85 -4.11 7.09 0.07
CA ALA A 85 -4.56 5.70 0.10
C ALA A 85 -5.11 5.30 1.48
N TYR A 86 -4.43 5.66 2.56
CA TYR A 86 -4.92 5.40 3.92
C TYR A 86 -6.20 6.15 4.25
N THR A 87 -6.41 7.34 3.67
CA THR A 87 -7.62 8.14 3.86
C THR A 87 -8.87 7.44 3.33
N THR A 88 -8.74 6.57 2.33
CA THR A 88 -9.87 5.77 1.81
C THR A 88 -10.49 4.88 2.88
N PHE A 89 -9.70 4.31 3.79
CA PHE A 89 -10.23 3.49 4.89
C PHE A 89 -11.00 4.33 5.91
N ALA A 90 -10.56 5.56 6.16
CA ALA A 90 -11.27 6.51 7.03
C ALA A 90 -12.56 7.03 6.35
N ASN A 91 -12.54 7.20 5.04
CA ASN A 91 -13.65 7.71 4.22
C ASN A 91 -14.57 6.61 3.67
N ASN A 92 -14.75 5.51 4.41
CA ASN A 92 -15.67 4.41 4.03
C ASN A 92 -15.44 3.84 2.61
N GLY A 93 -14.20 3.86 2.13
CA GLY A 93 -13.81 3.35 0.81
C GLY A 93 -13.79 4.40 -0.31
N VAL A 94 -14.07 5.67 -0.02
CA VAL A 94 -14.03 6.74 -1.02
C VAL A 94 -12.64 7.38 -1.06
N TYR A 95 -12.00 7.34 -2.22
CA TYR A 95 -10.76 8.07 -2.45
C TYR A 95 -11.01 9.56 -2.68
N THR A 96 -10.29 10.40 -1.93
CA THR A 96 -10.29 11.85 -2.10
C THR A 96 -8.89 12.29 -2.51
N LYS A 97 -8.79 13.00 -3.64
CA LYS A 97 -7.52 13.53 -4.11
C LYS A 97 -7.02 14.63 -3.14
N PRO A 98 -5.79 14.53 -2.62
CA PRO A 98 -5.25 15.57 -1.75
C PRO A 98 -5.08 16.87 -2.55
N TYR A 99 -5.52 17.98 -1.97
CA TYR A 99 -5.37 19.33 -2.52
C TYR A 99 -4.72 20.25 -1.50
N PHE A 100 -3.83 21.13 -1.95
CA PHE A 100 -3.07 22.05 -1.10
C PHE A 100 -3.69 23.45 -1.00
N VAL A 101 -4.46 23.85 -2.01
CA VAL A 101 -5.03 25.18 -2.13
C VAL A 101 -6.52 25.09 -1.86
N SER A 102 -6.97 25.72 -0.78
CA SER A 102 -8.39 25.78 -0.41
C SER A 102 -9.11 26.99 -1.01
N ARG A 103 -8.42 28.13 -1.13
CA ARG A 103 -8.94 29.37 -1.72
C ARG A 103 -7.77 30.19 -2.28
N ILE A 104 -7.98 30.82 -3.43
CA ILE A 104 -7.09 31.87 -3.96
C ILE A 104 -7.92 33.15 -3.91
N GLU A 105 -7.48 34.11 -3.12
CA GLU A 105 -8.06 35.46 -3.08
C GLU A 105 -7.19 36.37 -3.94
N ASP A 106 -7.83 37.12 -4.84
CA ASP A 106 -7.15 38.12 -5.65
C ASP A 106 -6.97 39.41 -4.83
N LYS A 107 -5.88 40.13 -5.06
CA LYS A 107 -5.54 41.38 -4.36
C LYS A 107 -6.47 42.54 -4.76
N MET A 108 -7.38 42.32 -5.70
CA MET A 108 -8.31 43.30 -6.25
C MET A 108 -9.71 43.18 -5.64
N GLU A 109 -9.82 42.74 -4.39
CA GLU A 109 -11.02 42.97 -3.58
C GLU A 109 -10.91 44.37 -2.97
N LYS A 110 -11.77 45.27 -3.45
CA LYS A 110 -11.89 46.68 -3.04
C LYS A 110 -12.33 46.83 -1.59
#